data_AF-A0A6H1W678-F1
#
_entry.id   AF-A0A6H1W678-F1
#
_cell.length_a   1.000
_cell.length_b   1.000
_cell.length_c   1.000
_cell.angle_alpha   90.00
_cell.angle_beta   90.00
_cell.angle_gamma   90.00
#
_symmetry.space_group_name_H-M   'P 1'
#
loop_
_entity.id
_entity.type
_entity.pdbx_description
1 polymer ?
#
loop_
_entity_poly.entity_id
_entity_poly.type
_entity_poly.pdbx_seq_one_letter_code
_entity_poly.pdbx_strand_id
1 'polypeptide(L)'
;MTSVATGLTGVSVAPADLPPIAAYSYSASSYDAVVADAPSGSGTSAVAPGSLLGSIAGLSAAAVPGFVSAHKADLDRMLVTPPRAGDVSAVWRLLDPVKQAALVAEAPHVIGNLEGIPYSVRGKANAIDLSRTIASTTKRLTTENGKAVRLELERRLTTLDNVKKALTVKDGVKRTLVNLDTSDDARASIVVGDLSTARYVSVLVPGMYMSVGEQIVDWAKVAQNLHDEQTAFLHRLLGPRSSGGAPGVAVVAWIGYQTPVLTNIGGMQLAEEGADSLERTLVGIQELRKENPPYLSVLAHSYGSTAALLALQRHTVTVDALALMGSPGSDAQSVQQLSVRGGNVFVGQADLDPVVHSAFFGSDPGSASYGAQRMDVGGAVDPITGKSLSGSSGHNEYFTAGTECMRNLAMIGIDQGRLVISGTGSSGGVVTASAR
;
A
#
# COMPACT_ATOMS: atom_id res chain seq x y z
N MET A 1 -51.94 -21.21 5.04
CA MET A 1 -51.57 -19.92 5.67
C MET A 1 -50.06 -19.87 5.77
N THR A 2 -49.52 -18.72 5.42
CA THR A 2 -48.12 -18.34 5.16
C THR A 2 -47.11 -18.76 6.23
N SER A 3 -45.97 -19.31 5.80
CA SER A 3 -44.69 -19.18 6.51
C SER A 3 -43.60 -18.90 5.48
N VAL A 4 -42.96 -17.76 5.63
CA VAL A 4 -41.88 -17.24 4.80
C VAL A 4 -40.56 -17.70 5.42
N ALA A 5 -39.73 -18.38 4.63
CA ALA A 5 -38.39 -18.79 5.00
C ALA A 5 -37.38 -17.71 4.57
N THR A 6 -36.61 -17.20 5.53
CA THR A 6 -35.37 -16.43 5.32
C THR A 6 -34.17 -17.35 5.53
N GLY A 7 -33.41 -17.65 4.47
CA GLY A 7 -32.08 -18.27 4.54
C GLY A 7 -31.00 -17.18 4.51
N LEU A 8 -30.11 -17.12 5.50
CA LEU A 8 -28.86 -17.88 5.68
C LEU A 8 -27.62 -17.06 5.25
N THR A 9 -27.07 -16.35 6.23
CA THR A 9 -25.68 -15.91 6.32
C THR A 9 -24.81 -17.08 6.80
N GLY A 10 -23.70 -17.35 6.12
CA GLY A 10 -22.72 -18.35 6.55
C GLY A 10 -21.31 -17.93 6.14
N VAL A 11 -20.61 -17.24 7.04
CA VAL A 11 -19.15 -17.17 7.06
C VAL A 11 -18.73 -17.99 8.28
N SER A 12 -18.04 -19.11 8.04
CA SER A 12 -17.50 -19.93 9.12
C SER A 12 -16.36 -19.21 9.82
N VAL A 13 -16.56 -18.99 11.13
CA VAL A 13 -15.54 -18.54 12.08
C VAL A 13 -14.74 -19.77 12.51
N ALA A 14 -13.41 -19.73 12.36
CA ALA A 14 -12.53 -20.67 13.03
C ALA A 14 -12.28 -20.18 14.48
N PRO A 15 -12.29 -21.07 15.49
CA PRO A 15 -12.12 -20.67 16.88
C PRO A 15 -10.67 -20.22 17.15
N ALA A 16 -10.54 -19.10 17.86
CA ALA A 16 -9.29 -18.57 18.36
C ALA A 16 -8.96 -19.22 19.71
N ASP A 17 -8.09 -20.23 19.69
CA ASP A 17 -7.36 -20.70 20.87
C ASP A 17 -5.91 -20.98 20.43
N LEU A 18 -5.03 -20.02 20.67
CA LEU A 18 -3.57 -20.23 20.55
C LEU A 18 -2.97 -20.38 21.95
N PRO A 19 -2.22 -21.46 22.23
CA PRO A 19 -1.49 -21.59 23.50
C PRO A 19 -0.22 -20.71 23.50
N PRO A 20 0.33 -20.37 24.69
CA PRO A 20 1.53 -19.57 24.80
C PRO A 20 2.74 -20.31 24.22
N ILE A 21 3.46 -19.64 23.30
CA ILE A 21 4.67 -20.18 22.67
C ILE A 21 5.87 -19.86 23.56
N ALA A 22 6.58 -20.90 24.01
CA ALA A 22 7.77 -20.76 24.84
C ALA A 22 8.93 -20.12 24.06
N ALA A 23 9.63 -19.18 24.70
CA ALA A 23 10.81 -18.52 24.16
C ALA A 23 11.96 -19.52 24.00
N TYR A 24 12.34 -19.82 22.75
CA TYR A 24 13.59 -20.51 22.43
C TYR A 24 14.67 -19.46 22.13
N SER A 25 15.66 -19.38 23.01
CA SER A 25 16.88 -18.62 22.78
C SER A 25 17.72 -19.28 21.69
N TYR A 26 17.80 -18.66 20.50
CA TYR A 26 18.81 -19.00 19.50
C TYR A 26 20.04 -18.12 19.66
N SER A 27 21.21 -18.74 19.80
CA SER A 27 22.50 -18.06 19.76
C SER A 27 22.78 -17.54 18.34
N ALA A 28 22.90 -16.23 18.19
CA ALA A 28 23.26 -15.59 16.93
C ALA A 28 24.70 -15.97 16.53
N SER A 29 24.83 -16.55 15.33
CA SER A 29 26.13 -16.65 14.64
C SER A 29 26.24 -15.44 13.72
N SER A 30 27.28 -14.63 13.95
CA SER A 30 27.61 -13.42 13.20
C SER A 30 27.81 -13.71 11.71
N TYR A 31 26.94 -13.16 10.87
CA TYR A 31 27.24 -12.93 9.46
C TYR A 31 27.50 -11.44 9.29
N ASP A 32 28.72 -11.10 8.88
CA ASP A 32 29.12 -9.74 8.51
C ASP A 32 28.27 -9.28 7.31
N ALA A 33 27.28 -8.44 7.57
CA ALA A 33 26.55 -7.73 6.54
C ALA A 33 27.44 -6.62 5.98
N VAL A 34 27.74 -6.71 4.68
CA VAL A 34 28.36 -5.62 3.92
C VAL A 34 27.36 -4.47 3.88
N VAL A 35 27.56 -3.49 4.75
CA VAL A 35 26.84 -2.21 4.75
C VAL A 35 27.16 -1.49 3.44
N ALA A 36 26.20 -1.43 2.53
CA ALA A 36 26.26 -0.52 1.40
C ALA A 36 25.80 0.85 1.89
N ASP A 37 26.76 1.75 2.11
CA ASP A 37 26.50 3.16 2.42
C ASP A 37 25.59 3.77 1.34
N ALA A 38 24.43 4.28 1.77
CA ALA A 38 23.54 5.08 0.93
C ALA A 38 24.12 6.50 0.78
N PRO A 39 24.25 7.06 -0.44
CA PRO A 39 24.69 8.43 -0.59
C PRO A 39 23.53 9.37 -0.28
N SER A 40 23.62 10.04 0.87
CA SER A 40 22.91 11.26 1.16
C SER A 40 23.51 12.39 0.31
N GLY A 41 22.74 12.90 -0.65
CA GLY A 41 23.21 13.98 -1.52
C GLY A 41 22.13 14.53 -2.43
N SER A 42 21.67 15.75 -2.12
CA SER A 42 20.98 16.67 -3.03
C SER A 42 21.95 17.14 -4.12
N GLY A 43 22.20 16.28 -5.09
CA GLY A 43 22.99 16.58 -6.29
C GLY A 43 22.27 16.04 -7.51
N THR A 44 22.23 16.83 -8.59
CA THR A 44 21.74 16.40 -9.90
C THR A 44 22.40 15.09 -10.29
N SER A 45 21.64 14.01 -10.26
CA SER A 45 22.12 12.71 -10.71
C SER A 45 22.34 12.74 -12.21
N ALA A 46 23.60 12.81 -12.63
CA ALA A 46 23.95 12.44 -13.99
C ALA A 46 23.87 10.92 -14.06
N VAL A 47 22.85 10.39 -14.75
CA VAL A 47 22.80 8.98 -15.12
C VAL A 47 24.11 8.64 -15.81
N ALA A 48 24.89 7.73 -15.21
CA ALA A 48 26.24 7.46 -15.66
C ALA A 48 26.23 7.01 -17.14
N PRO A 49 27.06 7.63 -18.02
CA PRO A 49 27.28 7.14 -19.37
C PRO A 49 27.71 5.67 -19.31
N GLY A 50 26.93 4.77 -19.91
CA GLY A 50 27.15 3.31 -19.86
C GLY A 50 26.27 2.54 -18.88
N SER A 51 25.47 3.22 -18.05
CA SER A 51 24.40 2.56 -17.29
C SER A 51 23.27 2.06 -18.20
N LEU A 52 22.48 1.08 -17.75
CA LEU A 52 21.34 0.55 -18.52
C LEU A 52 20.33 1.65 -18.89
N LEU A 53 20.03 2.57 -17.97
CA LEU A 53 19.19 3.74 -18.22
C LEU A 53 19.81 4.70 -19.25
N GLY A 54 21.13 4.93 -19.17
CA GLY A 54 21.85 5.75 -20.14
C GLY A 54 21.82 5.14 -21.55
N SER A 55 22.00 3.82 -21.64
CA SER A 55 21.86 3.09 -22.90
C SER A 55 20.47 3.25 -23.50
N ILE A 56 19.41 3.08 -22.70
CA ILE A 56 18.01 3.30 -23.14
C ILE A 56 17.79 4.71 -23.68
N ALA A 57 18.37 5.73 -23.03
CA ALA A 57 18.24 7.12 -23.48
C ALA A 57 18.80 7.34 -24.89
N GLY A 58 19.94 6.70 -25.22
CA GLY A 58 20.63 6.81 -26.49
C GLY A 58 20.04 5.99 -27.64
N LEU A 59 19.10 5.06 -27.38
CA LEU A 59 18.52 4.21 -28.42
C LEU A 59 17.63 5.00 -29.39
N SER A 60 17.58 4.57 -30.65
CA SER A 60 16.46 4.93 -31.53
C SER A 60 15.24 4.08 -31.19
N ALA A 61 14.02 4.58 -31.48
CA ALA A 61 12.79 3.81 -31.22
C ALA A 61 12.77 2.46 -31.96
N ALA A 62 13.34 2.39 -33.17
CA ALA A 62 13.43 1.16 -33.97
C ALA A 62 14.37 0.11 -33.35
N ALA A 63 15.34 0.53 -32.54
CA ALA A 63 16.29 -0.37 -31.88
C ALA A 63 15.75 -0.96 -30.55
N VAL A 64 14.65 -0.42 -30.01
CA VAL A 64 14.10 -0.82 -28.70
C VAL A 64 13.78 -2.33 -28.63
N PRO A 65 13.08 -2.95 -29.60
CA PRO A 65 12.76 -4.38 -29.50
C PRO A 65 14.01 -5.27 -29.41
N GLY A 66 15.00 -5.00 -30.27
CA GLY A 66 16.26 -5.73 -30.28
C GLY A 66 17.05 -5.54 -28.98
N PHE A 67 17.06 -4.31 -28.45
CA PHE A 67 17.73 -4.00 -27.19
C PHE A 67 17.07 -4.72 -26.00
N VAL A 68 15.74 -4.64 -25.87
CA VAL A 68 14.98 -5.29 -24.79
C VAL A 68 15.20 -6.80 -24.82
N SER A 69 15.16 -7.40 -26.01
CA SER A 69 15.41 -8.84 -26.16
C SER A 69 16.83 -9.23 -25.74
N ALA A 70 17.84 -8.40 -26.05
CA ALA A 70 19.23 -8.68 -25.70
C ALA A 70 19.56 -8.45 -24.22
N HIS A 71 18.84 -7.55 -23.53
CA HIS A 71 19.14 -7.13 -22.15
C HIS A 71 18.08 -7.56 -21.14
N LYS A 72 17.29 -8.60 -21.43
CA LYS A 72 16.20 -9.04 -20.56
C LYS A 72 16.63 -9.26 -19.12
N ALA A 73 17.73 -9.99 -18.89
CA ALA A 73 18.22 -10.28 -17.54
C ALA A 73 18.67 -9.02 -16.78
N ASP A 74 19.20 -8.02 -17.50
CA ASP A 74 19.64 -6.76 -16.88
C ASP A 74 18.44 -5.87 -16.53
N LEU A 75 17.40 -5.89 -17.36
CA LEU A 75 16.12 -5.24 -17.08
C LEU A 75 15.42 -5.87 -15.87
N ASP A 76 15.42 -7.20 -15.77
CA ASP A 76 14.86 -7.92 -14.61
C ASP A 76 15.67 -7.60 -13.33
N ARG A 77 17.00 -7.59 -13.42
CA ARG A 77 17.87 -7.20 -12.27
C ARG A 77 17.64 -5.76 -11.84
N MET A 78 17.35 -4.86 -12.77
CA MET A 78 17.00 -3.48 -12.47
C MET A 78 15.70 -3.36 -11.65
N LEU A 79 14.78 -4.33 -11.70
CA LEU A 79 13.59 -4.30 -10.83
C LEU A 79 13.90 -4.74 -9.38
N VAL A 80 14.91 -5.60 -9.21
CA VAL A 80 15.41 -6.04 -7.89
C VAL A 80 16.20 -4.94 -7.20
N THR A 81 17.08 -4.26 -7.95
CA THR A 81 17.86 -3.12 -7.46
C THR A 81 17.55 -1.89 -8.32
N PRO A 82 16.41 -1.22 -8.05
CA PRO A 82 15.93 -0.13 -8.89
C PRO A 82 16.83 1.12 -8.79
N PRO A 83 17.04 1.81 -9.93
CA PRO A 83 17.59 3.15 -9.92
C PRO A 83 16.67 4.10 -9.13
N ARG A 84 17.22 5.25 -8.73
CA ARG A 84 16.42 6.27 -8.04
C ARG A 84 15.28 6.74 -8.94
N ALA A 85 14.11 6.99 -8.34
CA ALA A 85 12.94 7.48 -9.08
C ALA A 85 13.23 8.78 -9.86
N GLY A 86 14.05 9.68 -9.32
CA GLY A 86 14.46 10.90 -10.01
C GLY A 86 15.27 10.65 -11.29
N ASP A 87 16.12 9.62 -11.27
CA ASP A 87 16.97 9.23 -12.41
C ASP A 87 16.13 8.64 -13.53
N VAL A 88 15.22 7.73 -13.17
CA VAL A 88 14.23 7.17 -14.08
C VAL A 88 13.35 8.28 -14.66
N SER A 89 12.87 9.20 -13.83
CA SER A 89 12.01 10.32 -14.26
C SER A 89 12.74 11.29 -15.18
N ALA A 90 14.02 11.56 -14.94
CA ALA A 90 14.84 12.43 -15.79
C ALA A 90 15.05 11.81 -17.18
N VAL A 91 15.49 10.54 -17.24
CA VAL A 91 15.60 9.80 -18.51
C VAL A 91 14.25 9.72 -19.19
N TRP A 92 13.22 9.39 -18.40
CA TRP A 92 11.79 9.57 -18.60
C TRP A 92 11.42 10.57 -19.70
N ARG A 93 11.64 11.82 -19.29
CA ARG A 93 11.26 13.06 -19.98
C ARG A 93 12.10 13.35 -21.22
N LEU A 94 13.29 12.76 -21.34
CA LEU A 94 14.17 12.95 -22.51
C LEU A 94 13.77 12.05 -23.69
N LEU A 95 13.02 10.98 -23.44
CA LEU A 95 12.57 10.09 -24.51
C LEU A 95 11.42 10.73 -25.30
N ASP A 96 11.53 10.69 -26.62
CA ASP A 96 10.41 11.08 -27.48
C ASP A 96 9.22 10.13 -27.33
N PRO A 97 7.99 10.55 -27.69
CA PRO A 97 6.79 9.73 -27.53
C PRO A 97 6.83 8.39 -28.28
N VAL A 98 7.55 8.30 -29.40
CA VAL A 98 7.64 7.06 -30.19
C VAL A 98 8.49 6.03 -29.42
N LYS A 99 9.61 6.48 -28.83
CA LYS A 99 10.47 5.64 -28.00
C LYS A 99 9.79 5.24 -26.69
N GLN A 100 9.05 6.14 -26.05
CA GLN A 100 8.23 5.82 -24.87
C GLN A 100 7.19 4.73 -25.18
N ALA A 101 6.48 4.87 -26.31
CA ALA A 101 5.51 3.88 -26.75
C ALA A 101 6.16 2.53 -27.06
N ALA A 102 7.34 2.52 -27.70
CA ALA A 102 8.11 1.30 -27.94
C ALA A 102 8.51 0.62 -26.63
N LEU A 103 9.01 1.35 -25.63
CA LEU A 103 9.36 0.75 -24.33
C LEU A 103 8.15 0.18 -23.59
N VAL A 104 7.00 0.88 -23.62
CA VAL A 104 5.74 0.37 -23.06
C VAL A 104 5.29 -0.91 -23.78
N ALA A 105 5.47 -0.98 -25.09
CA ALA A 105 5.10 -2.14 -25.89
C ALA A 105 6.08 -3.32 -25.72
N GLU A 106 7.38 -3.08 -25.61
CA GLU A 106 8.38 -4.14 -25.60
C GLU A 106 8.74 -4.63 -24.19
N ALA A 107 8.79 -3.73 -23.21
CA ALA A 107 9.14 -4.04 -21.82
C ALA A 107 8.07 -3.57 -20.81
N PRO A 108 6.79 -4.00 -20.96
CA PRO A 108 5.71 -3.51 -20.11
C PRO A 108 5.91 -3.84 -18.61
N HIS A 109 6.46 -5.01 -18.27
CA HIS A 109 6.80 -5.37 -16.88
C HIS A 109 7.84 -4.44 -16.25
N VAL A 110 8.77 -3.87 -17.03
CA VAL A 110 9.75 -2.91 -16.52
C VAL A 110 9.11 -1.55 -16.33
N ILE A 111 8.49 -1.04 -17.39
CA ILE A 111 7.89 0.30 -17.40
C ILE A 111 6.72 0.40 -16.42
N GLY A 112 6.01 -0.71 -16.19
CA GLY A 112 4.93 -0.83 -15.25
C GLY A 112 5.35 -0.76 -13.78
N ASN A 113 6.58 -1.17 -13.45
CA ASN A 113 7.04 -1.37 -12.08
C ASN A 113 8.15 -0.40 -11.62
N LEU A 114 8.70 0.42 -12.51
CA LEU A 114 9.71 1.42 -12.14
C LEU A 114 9.09 2.70 -11.56
N GLU A 115 9.51 3.06 -10.36
CA GLU A 115 9.27 4.38 -9.80
C GLU A 115 9.95 5.47 -10.63
N GLY A 116 9.31 6.64 -10.76
CA GLY A 116 9.76 7.71 -11.67
C GLY A 116 9.13 7.67 -13.07
N ILE A 117 8.47 6.58 -13.45
CA ILE A 117 7.58 6.52 -14.63
C ILE A 117 6.18 7.04 -14.25
N PRO A 118 5.56 7.94 -15.04
CA PRO A 118 4.22 8.44 -14.73
C PRO A 118 3.18 7.33 -14.51
N TYR A 119 2.34 7.44 -13.47
CA TYR A 119 1.37 6.39 -13.11
C TYR A 119 0.38 6.02 -14.21
N SER A 120 0.03 6.98 -15.08
CA SER A 120 -0.82 6.72 -16.24
C SER A 120 -0.12 5.86 -17.31
N VAL A 121 1.21 5.95 -17.41
CA VAL A 121 2.05 5.10 -18.26
C VAL A 121 2.21 3.73 -17.61
N ARG A 122 2.52 3.67 -16.30
CA ARG A 122 2.59 2.41 -15.54
C ARG A 122 1.30 1.61 -15.66
N GLY A 123 0.15 2.28 -15.54
CA GLY A 123 -1.17 1.67 -15.74
C GLY A 123 -1.34 1.01 -17.11
N LYS A 124 -0.91 1.68 -18.18
CA LYS A 124 -0.95 1.11 -19.55
C LYS A 124 0.01 -0.07 -19.67
N ALA A 125 1.23 0.07 -19.18
CA ALA A 125 2.26 -0.96 -19.24
C ALA A 125 1.82 -2.22 -18.46
N ASN A 126 1.39 -2.08 -17.21
CA ASN A 126 0.91 -3.21 -16.40
C ASN A 126 -0.36 -3.86 -16.97
N ALA A 127 -1.26 -3.11 -17.64
CA ALA A 127 -2.40 -3.70 -18.32
C ALA A 127 -1.99 -4.58 -19.52
N ILE A 128 -0.97 -4.15 -20.27
CA ILE A 128 -0.34 -4.95 -21.34
C ILE A 128 0.33 -6.18 -20.72
N ASP A 129 1.12 -5.99 -19.66
CA ASP A 129 1.85 -7.07 -19.00
C ASP A 129 0.93 -8.14 -18.43
N LEU A 130 -0.14 -7.72 -17.72
CA LEU A 130 -1.17 -8.61 -17.20
C LEU A 130 -1.80 -9.45 -18.31
N SER A 131 -2.20 -8.79 -19.41
CA SER A 131 -2.86 -9.45 -20.54
C SER A 131 -1.94 -10.46 -21.23
N ARG A 132 -0.66 -10.11 -21.42
CA ARG A 132 0.36 -10.99 -22.01
C ARG A 132 0.71 -12.15 -21.09
N THR A 133 0.83 -11.89 -19.80
CA THR A 133 1.16 -12.92 -18.81
C THR A 133 0.04 -13.93 -18.70
N ILE A 134 -1.23 -13.50 -18.66
CA ILE A 134 -2.39 -14.40 -18.74
C ILE A 134 -2.32 -15.25 -20.00
N ALA A 135 -2.21 -14.64 -21.18
CA ALA A 135 -2.18 -15.37 -22.46
C ALA A 135 -1.04 -16.40 -22.53
N SER A 136 0.16 -16.01 -22.10
CA SER A 136 1.33 -16.90 -22.09
C SER A 136 1.19 -18.05 -21.08
N THR A 137 0.64 -17.78 -19.90
CA THR A 137 0.42 -18.78 -18.84
C THR A 137 -0.66 -19.77 -19.25
N THR A 138 -1.75 -19.31 -19.85
CA THR A 138 -2.79 -20.17 -20.45
C THR A 138 -2.20 -21.06 -21.53
N LYS A 139 -1.41 -20.50 -22.46
CA LYS A 139 -0.76 -21.29 -23.51
C LYS A 139 0.15 -22.36 -22.93
N ARG A 140 1.00 -22.02 -21.95
CA ARG A 140 1.86 -23.00 -21.25
C ARG A 140 1.03 -24.09 -20.58
N LEU A 141 -0.06 -23.73 -19.90
CA LEU A 141 -0.94 -24.68 -19.23
C LEU A 141 -1.59 -25.67 -20.21
N THR A 142 -1.88 -25.27 -21.46
CA THR A 142 -2.44 -26.20 -22.46
C THR A 142 -1.45 -27.25 -22.94
N THR A 143 -0.15 -26.97 -22.93
CA THR A 143 0.90 -27.88 -23.41
C THR A 143 1.61 -28.62 -22.28
N GLU A 144 1.41 -28.20 -21.03
CA GLU A 144 2.09 -28.74 -19.86
C GLU A 144 1.46 -30.06 -19.38
N ASN A 145 2.28 -31.08 -19.20
CA ASN A 145 1.87 -32.43 -18.78
C ASN A 145 2.22 -32.72 -17.31
N GLY A 146 3.17 -32.00 -16.72
CA GLY A 146 3.59 -32.17 -15.34
C GLY A 146 2.58 -31.63 -14.34
N LYS A 147 1.98 -32.51 -13.52
CA LYS A 147 0.93 -32.12 -12.55
C LYS A 147 1.32 -30.95 -11.64
N ALA A 148 2.56 -30.94 -11.12
CA ALA A 148 3.04 -29.88 -10.24
C ALA A 148 3.10 -28.52 -10.96
N VAL A 149 3.68 -28.48 -12.16
CA VAL A 149 3.78 -27.25 -12.97
C VAL A 149 2.40 -26.77 -13.39
N ARG A 150 1.48 -27.67 -13.74
CA ARG A 150 0.09 -27.30 -14.04
C ARG A 150 -0.59 -26.60 -12.87
N LEU A 151 -0.45 -27.14 -11.66
CA LEU A 151 -1.03 -26.54 -10.45
C LEU A 151 -0.46 -25.14 -10.17
N GLU A 152 0.84 -24.94 -10.37
CA GLU A 152 1.48 -23.63 -10.27
C GLU A 152 0.92 -22.64 -11.30
N LEU A 153 0.80 -23.06 -12.56
CA LEU A 153 0.23 -22.24 -13.63
C LEU A 153 -1.25 -21.89 -13.37
N GLU A 154 -2.03 -22.82 -12.83
CA GLU A 154 -3.44 -22.61 -12.46
C GLU A 154 -3.57 -21.59 -11.30
N ARG A 155 -2.71 -21.68 -10.28
CA ARG A 155 -2.64 -20.69 -9.18
C ARG A 155 -2.23 -19.32 -9.69
N ARG A 156 -1.25 -19.25 -10.58
CA ARG A 156 -0.81 -18.01 -11.22
C ARG A 156 -1.94 -17.38 -12.05
N LEU A 157 -2.65 -18.17 -12.87
CA LEU A 157 -3.81 -17.67 -13.61
C LEU A 157 -4.91 -17.15 -12.67
N THR A 158 -5.21 -17.88 -11.60
CA THR A 158 -6.19 -17.43 -10.59
C THR A 158 -5.80 -16.08 -10.01
N THR A 159 -4.52 -15.90 -9.67
CA THR A 159 -3.99 -14.63 -9.16
C THR A 159 -4.16 -13.49 -10.16
N LEU A 160 -3.76 -13.70 -11.41
CA LEU A 160 -3.86 -12.69 -12.47
C LEU A 160 -5.32 -12.36 -12.81
N ASP A 161 -6.20 -13.35 -12.81
CA ASP A 161 -7.64 -13.14 -13.01
C ASP A 161 -8.26 -12.35 -11.86
N ASN A 162 -7.80 -12.53 -10.63
CA ASN A 162 -8.26 -11.71 -9.49
C ASN A 162 -7.76 -10.27 -9.58
N VAL A 163 -6.52 -10.03 -10.03
CA VAL A 163 -6.05 -8.67 -10.37
C VAL A 163 -6.93 -8.05 -11.46
N LYS A 164 -7.23 -8.80 -12.53
CA LYS A 164 -8.11 -8.35 -13.61
C LYS A 164 -9.52 -8.02 -13.10
N LYS A 165 -10.11 -8.88 -12.26
CA LYS A 165 -11.42 -8.64 -11.63
C LYS A 165 -11.41 -7.34 -10.83
N ALA A 166 -10.41 -7.14 -9.98
CA ALA A 166 -10.26 -5.94 -9.17
C ALA A 166 -10.22 -4.65 -10.01
N LEU A 167 -9.64 -4.68 -11.22
CA LEU A 167 -9.57 -3.53 -12.13
C LEU A 167 -10.86 -3.24 -12.91
N THR A 168 -11.75 -4.23 -13.08
CA THR A 168 -12.88 -4.15 -14.02
C THR A 168 -14.22 -3.74 -13.38
N VAL A 169 -14.23 -3.48 -12.07
CA VAL A 169 -15.41 -3.01 -11.33
C VAL A 169 -15.97 -1.72 -11.94
N LYS A 170 -17.30 -1.61 -11.99
CA LYS A 170 -18.05 -0.51 -12.63
C LYS A 170 -18.85 0.29 -11.60
N ASP A 171 -18.14 1.06 -10.79
CA ASP A 171 -18.69 1.95 -9.74
C ASP A 171 -18.43 3.44 -10.02
N GLY A 172 -17.94 3.77 -11.22
CA GLY A 172 -17.70 5.15 -11.65
C GLY A 172 -16.33 5.70 -11.25
N VAL A 173 -15.52 4.96 -10.49
CA VAL A 173 -14.17 5.36 -10.11
C VAL A 173 -13.13 4.56 -10.90
N LYS A 174 -12.18 5.28 -11.50
CA LYS A 174 -11.11 4.66 -12.29
C LYS A 174 -10.18 3.86 -11.38
N ARG A 175 -9.81 2.66 -11.82
CA ARG A 175 -8.75 1.85 -11.20
C ARG A 175 -7.55 1.71 -12.11
N THR A 176 -6.36 1.82 -11.54
CA THR A 176 -5.09 1.75 -12.29
C THR A 176 -4.12 0.79 -11.61
N LEU A 177 -3.66 -0.24 -12.33
CA LEU A 177 -2.62 -1.16 -11.85
C LEU A 177 -1.25 -0.48 -11.97
N VAL A 178 -0.67 -0.09 -10.85
CA VAL A 178 0.62 0.64 -10.83
C VAL A 178 1.80 -0.23 -10.45
N ASN A 179 1.57 -1.44 -9.93
CA ASN A 179 2.61 -2.44 -9.75
C ASN A 179 2.02 -3.82 -10.03
N LEU A 180 2.78 -4.67 -10.71
CA LEU A 180 2.50 -6.08 -10.93
C LEU A 180 3.81 -6.87 -10.98
N ASP A 181 4.08 -7.62 -9.94
CA ASP A 181 5.03 -8.72 -9.92
C ASP A 181 4.24 -10.03 -9.93
N THR A 182 4.63 -10.94 -10.81
CA THR A 182 3.95 -12.21 -11.05
C THR A 182 4.80 -13.42 -10.68
N SER A 183 5.85 -13.21 -9.89
CA SER A 183 6.59 -14.25 -9.16
C SER A 183 5.68 -14.98 -8.16
N ASP A 184 6.23 -16.00 -7.50
CA ASP A 184 5.50 -16.82 -6.51
C ASP A 184 4.92 -15.97 -5.37
N ASP A 185 5.73 -15.03 -4.86
CA ASP A 185 5.28 -13.99 -3.92
C ASP A 185 4.76 -12.77 -4.69
N ALA A 186 3.68 -12.98 -5.45
CA ALA A 186 3.10 -11.95 -6.30
C ALA A 186 2.82 -10.66 -5.53
N ARG A 187 3.14 -9.52 -6.15
CA ARG A 187 2.93 -8.18 -5.60
C ARG A 187 2.08 -7.38 -6.56
N ALA A 188 1.07 -6.68 -6.06
CA ALA A 188 0.20 -5.85 -6.89
C ALA A 188 -0.21 -4.60 -6.15
N SER A 189 -0.29 -3.49 -6.87
CA SER A 189 -0.81 -2.23 -6.32
C SER A 189 -1.83 -1.63 -7.27
N ILE A 190 -3.04 -1.40 -6.75
CA ILE A 190 -4.15 -0.82 -7.51
C ILE A 190 -4.48 0.53 -6.90
N VAL A 191 -4.41 1.57 -7.72
CA VAL A 191 -4.91 2.90 -7.38
C VAL A 191 -6.41 2.94 -7.67
N VAL A 192 -7.20 3.35 -6.68
CA VAL A 192 -8.59 3.79 -6.84
C VAL A 192 -8.60 5.33 -6.88
N GLY A 193 -9.07 5.93 -7.97
CA GLY A 193 -8.97 7.36 -8.23
C GLY A 193 -7.83 7.71 -9.20
N ASP A 194 -7.34 8.95 -9.17
CA ASP A 194 -6.25 9.42 -10.04
C ASP A 194 -5.05 9.95 -9.24
N LEU A 195 -4.06 9.08 -9.06
CA LEU A 195 -2.82 9.39 -8.34
C LEU A 195 -1.98 10.50 -9.03
N SER A 196 -2.23 10.81 -10.31
CA SER A 196 -1.50 11.87 -11.01
C SER A 196 -2.00 13.27 -10.67
N THR A 197 -3.25 13.40 -10.19
CA THR A 197 -3.90 14.70 -9.96
C THR A 197 -4.47 14.85 -8.55
N ALA A 198 -4.69 13.76 -7.81
CA ALA A 198 -5.27 13.79 -6.48
C ALA A 198 -4.51 14.72 -5.54
N ARG A 199 -5.26 15.49 -4.73
CA ARG A 199 -4.74 16.33 -3.65
C ARG A 199 -4.48 15.51 -2.39
N TYR A 200 -5.26 14.45 -2.19
CA TYR A 200 -5.15 13.55 -1.04
C TYR A 200 -4.83 12.15 -1.53
N VAL A 201 -3.75 11.57 -1.00
CA VAL A 201 -3.29 10.22 -1.36
C VAL A 201 -3.16 9.39 -0.10
N SER A 202 -3.91 8.30 -0.03
CA SER A 202 -3.79 7.30 1.05
C SER A 202 -3.17 6.02 0.52
N VAL A 203 -2.14 5.50 1.19
CA VAL A 203 -1.55 4.18 0.90
C VAL A 203 -1.98 3.20 1.99
N LEU A 204 -2.71 2.14 1.61
CA LEU A 204 -3.16 1.09 2.53
C LEU A 204 -2.09 -0.01 2.62
N VAL A 205 -1.52 -0.20 3.81
CA VAL A 205 -0.46 -1.19 4.04
C VAL A 205 -1.03 -2.37 4.85
N PRO A 206 -1.13 -3.56 4.25
CA PRO A 206 -1.77 -4.71 4.86
C PRO A 206 -0.89 -5.42 5.89
N GLY A 207 -1.53 -6.20 6.76
CA GLY A 207 -0.88 -7.15 7.67
C GLY A 207 -0.64 -8.54 7.06
N MET A 208 -0.58 -9.55 7.92
CA MET A 208 -0.43 -10.97 7.57
C MET A 208 -1.55 -11.49 6.63
N TYR A 209 -1.26 -12.59 5.91
CA TYR A 209 -2.21 -13.27 5.01
C TYR A 209 -2.77 -12.41 3.86
N MET A 210 -2.02 -11.42 3.40
CA MET A 210 -2.45 -10.51 2.34
C MET A 210 -1.77 -10.80 1.02
N SER A 211 -2.02 -12.01 0.49
CA SER A 211 -1.55 -12.42 -0.83
C SER A 211 -2.35 -11.74 -1.95
N VAL A 212 -1.72 -11.45 -3.10
CA VAL A 212 -2.43 -10.90 -4.26
C VAL A 212 -3.50 -11.86 -4.76
N GLY A 213 -3.19 -13.15 -4.76
CA GLY A 213 -4.08 -14.18 -5.28
C GLY A 213 -5.43 -14.24 -4.57
N GLU A 214 -5.42 -14.11 -3.25
CA GLU A 214 -6.64 -14.25 -2.44
C GLU A 214 -7.28 -12.89 -2.16
N GLN A 215 -6.48 -11.86 -1.88
CA GLN A 215 -6.97 -10.66 -1.20
C GLN A 215 -7.06 -9.41 -2.07
N ILE A 216 -6.49 -9.37 -3.28
CA ILE A 216 -6.41 -8.11 -4.06
C ILE A 216 -7.79 -7.52 -4.41
N VAL A 217 -8.81 -8.37 -4.60
CA VAL A 217 -10.17 -7.92 -4.91
C VAL A 217 -10.79 -7.22 -3.70
N ASP A 218 -10.72 -7.84 -2.53
CA ASP A 218 -11.27 -7.27 -1.30
C ASP A 218 -10.45 -6.08 -0.83
N TRP A 219 -9.12 -6.09 -1.02
CA TRP A 219 -8.26 -4.95 -0.69
C TRP A 219 -8.54 -3.74 -1.59
N ALA A 220 -8.77 -3.96 -2.89
CA ALA A 220 -9.23 -2.90 -3.79
C ALA A 220 -10.63 -2.37 -3.43
N LYS A 221 -11.49 -3.22 -2.85
CA LYS A 221 -12.80 -2.80 -2.32
C LYS A 221 -12.66 -1.96 -1.05
N VAL A 222 -11.73 -2.30 -0.15
CA VAL A 222 -11.39 -1.46 1.02
C VAL A 222 -10.91 -0.08 0.55
N ALA A 223 -10.01 -0.04 -0.44
CA ALA A 223 -9.56 1.22 -1.03
C ALA A 223 -10.71 2.03 -1.65
N GLN A 224 -11.67 1.37 -2.31
CA GLN A 224 -12.88 2.00 -2.84
C GLN A 224 -13.75 2.61 -1.74
N ASN A 225 -14.03 1.85 -0.67
CA ASN A 225 -14.83 2.33 0.44
C ASN A 225 -14.18 3.56 1.09
N LEU A 226 -12.86 3.54 1.30
CA LEU A 226 -12.13 4.68 1.85
C LEU A 226 -12.16 5.87 0.90
N HIS A 227 -11.92 5.66 -0.39
CA HIS A 227 -11.98 6.70 -1.42
C HIS A 227 -13.35 7.41 -1.40
N ASP A 228 -14.44 6.64 -1.34
CA ASP A 228 -15.80 7.17 -1.37
C ASP A 228 -16.13 7.93 -0.09
N GLU A 229 -15.69 7.41 1.06
CA GLU A 229 -15.88 8.07 2.35
C GLU A 229 -15.11 9.40 2.42
N GLN A 230 -13.84 9.41 2.00
CA GLN A 230 -13.02 10.61 1.89
C GLN A 230 -13.65 11.65 0.96
N THR A 231 -14.11 11.23 -0.22
CA THR A 231 -14.77 12.10 -1.20
C THR A 231 -16.07 12.67 -0.63
N ALA A 232 -16.91 11.84 0.01
CA ALA A 232 -18.15 12.28 0.63
C ALA A 232 -17.93 13.31 1.73
N PHE A 233 -16.91 13.12 2.58
CA PHE A 233 -16.57 14.09 3.61
C PHE A 233 -16.01 15.39 3.04
N LEU A 234 -15.17 15.35 2.02
CA LEU A 234 -14.70 16.56 1.33
C LEU A 234 -15.87 17.39 0.78
N HIS A 235 -16.83 16.74 0.11
CA HIS A 235 -18.04 17.43 -0.36
C HIS A 235 -18.83 18.07 0.78
N ARG A 236 -18.96 17.38 1.91
CA ARG A 236 -19.71 17.88 3.07
C ARG A 236 -19.02 19.05 3.76
N LEU A 237 -17.70 18.98 3.92
CA LEU A 237 -16.90 19.99 4.62
C LEU A 237 -16.72 21.27 3.81
N LEU A 238 -16.58 21.15 2.48
CA LEU A 238 -16.43 22.31 1.58
C LEU A 238 -17.77 22.96 1.22
N GLY A 239 -18.88 22.23 1.35
CA GLY A 239 -20.22 22.70 1.06
C GLY A 239 -20.52 22.93 -0.44
N PRO A 240 -21.77 23.29 -0.79
CA PRO A 240 -22.23 23.38 -2.18
C PRO A 240 -21.61 24.53 -2.99
N ARG A 241 -20.93 25.48 -2.33
CA ARG A 241 -20.41 26.71 -2.92
C ARG A 241 -18.93 26.63 -3.32
N SER A 242 -18.30 25.46 -3.16
CA SER A 242 -16.91 25.28 -3.55
C SER A 242 -16.80 25.31 -5.08
N SER A 243 -16.30 26.44 -5.61
CA SER A 243 -16.29 26.78 -7.04
C SER A 243 -15.39 25.90 -7.92
N GLY A 244 -14.54 25.05 -7.30
CA GLY A 244 -13.60 24.15 -7.98
C GLY A 244 -13.94 22.66 -7.91
N GLY A 245 -15.11 22.27 -7.36
CA GLY A 245 -15.42 20.88 -7.04
C GLY A 245 -14.68 20.39 -5.78
N ALA A 246 -14.93 19.14 -5.36
CA ALA A 246 -14.16 18.53 -4.28
C ALA A 246 -12.74 18.19 -4.79
N PRO A 247 -11.68 18.40 -3.98
CA PRO A 247 -10.34 17.98 -4.34
C PRO A 247 -10.27 16.48 -4.64
N GLY A 248 -9.45 16.09 -5.62
CA GLY A 248 -9.31 14.68 -5.99
C GLY A 248 -8.68 13.84 -4.88
N VAL A 249 -9.19 12.61 -4.74
CA VAL A 249 -8.70 11.58 -3.80
C VAL A 249 -8.13 10.41 -4.61
N ALA A 250 -7.04 9.82 -4.13
CA ALA A 250 -6.55 8.55 -4.63
C ALA A 250 -6.18 7.63 -3.45
N VAL A 251 -6.65 6.39 -3.49
CA VAL A 251 -6.31 5.37 -2.48
C VAL A 251 -5.58 4.22 -3.15
N VAL A 252 -4.40 3.88 -2.64
CA VAL A 252 -3.57 2.79 -3.15
C VAL A 252 -3.83 1.54 -2.32
N ALA A 253 -4.52 0.56 -2.90
CA ALA A 253 -4.57 -0.81 -2.39
C ALA A 253 -3.22 -1.47 -2.67
N TRP A 254 -2.30 -1.38 -1.71
CA TRP A 254 -0.91 -1.78 -1.88
C TRP A 254 -0.66 -3.16 -1.27
N ILE A 255 -0.21 -4.11 -2.09
CA ILE A 255 0.37 -5.39 -1.68
C ILE A 255 1.76 -5.45 -2.32
N GLY A 256 2.74 -4.79 -1.70
CA GLY A 256 4.07 -4.59 -2.28
C GLY A 256 5.19 -5.45 -1.71
N TYR A 257 4.87 -6.39 -0.82
CA TYR A 257 5.83 -7.30 -0.21
C TYR A 257 5.15 -8.63 0.12
N GLN A 258 5.96 -9.66 0.43
CA GLN A 258 5.45 -10.92 0.94
C GLN A 258 4.98 -10.71 2.37
N THR A 259 3.68 -10.80 2.61
CA THR A 259 3.14 -10.67 3.97
C THR A 259 3.35 -11.97 4.74
N PRO A 260 3.63 -11.91 6.05
CA PRO A 260 3.82 -13.12 6.83
C PRO A 260 2.56 -13.97 6.93
N VAL A 261 2.77 -15.22 7.31
CA VAL A 261 1.78 -16.18 7.78
C VAL A 261 2.10 -16.55 9.23
N LEU A 262 1.22 -17.28 9.92
CA LEU A 262 1.41 -17.62 11.34
C LEU A 262 2.78 -18.25 11.67
N THR A 263 3.38 -19.01 10.76
CA THR A 263 4.64 -19.71 11.01
C THR A 263 5.88 -18.82 10.97
N ASN A 264 5.80 -17.64 10.35
CA ASN A 264 6.94 -16.72 10.20
C ASN A 264 6.64 -15.28 10.65
N ILE A 265 5.44 -15.03 11.18
CA ILE A 265 5.02 -13.69 11.64
C ILE A 265 5.89 -13.13 12.77
N GLY A 266 6.64 -13.97 13.49
CA GLY A 266 7.54 -13.51 14.55
C GLY A 266 8.88 -12.94 14.06
N GLY A 267 9.18 -13.01 12.75
CA GLY A 267 10.44 -12.49 12.19
C GLY A 267 10.32 -11.06 11.69
N MET A 268 11.45 -10.34 11.62
CA MET A 268 11.51 -8.95 11.11
C MET A 268 11.81 -8.83 9.62
N GLN A 269 12.34 -9.88 8.99
CA GLN A 269 12.81 -9.83 7.60
C GLN A 269 11.71 -9.36 6.62
N LEU A 270 10.49 -9.88 6.75
CA LEU A 270 9.39 -9.46 5.87
C LEU A 270 8.95 -8.01 6.13
N ALA A 271 9.12 -7.50 7.35
CA ALA A 271 8.85 -6.10 7.67
C ALA A 271 9.93 -5.19 7.06
N GLU A 272 11.19 -5.62 7.04
CA GLU A 272 12.29 -4.92 6.37
C GLU A 272 12.08 -4.90 4.85
N GLU A 273 11.72 -6.02 4.23
CA GLU A 273 11.36 -6.08 2.80
C GLU A 273 10.14 -5.20 2.48
N GLY A 274 9.15 -5.21 3.39
CA GLY A 274 7.99 -4.32 3.34
C GLY A 274 8.38 -2.85 3.40
N ALA A 275 9.31 -2.50 4.29
CA ALA A 275 9.83 -1.16 4.47
C ALA A 275 10.56 -0.67 3.21
N ASP A 276 11.46 -1.48 2.65
CA ASP A 276 12.19 -1.17 1.41
C ASP A 276 11.23 -0.91 0.24
N SER A 277 10.19 -1.74 0.11
CA SER A 277 9.20 -1.61 -0.95
C SER A 277 8.29 -0.39 -0.76
N LEU A 278 7.84 -0.14 0.47
CA LEU A 278 7.00 1.00 0.81
C LEU A 278 7.76 2.31 0.63
N GLU A 279 9.01 2.39 1.09
CA GLU A 279 9.89 3.54 0.91
C GLU A 279 10.00 3.92 -0.57
N ARG A 280 10.35 2.96 -1.44
CA ARG A 280 10.40 3.18 -2.89
C ARG A 280 9.10 3.72 -3.45
N THR A 281 7.97 3.14 -3.05
CA THR A 281 6.63 3.58 -3.46
C THR A 281 6.39 5.03 -3.07
N LEU A 282 6.67 5.41 -1.82
CA LEU A 282 6.43 6.76 -1.30
C LEU A 282 7.37 7.79 -1.96
N VAL A 283 8.65 7.46 -2.15
CA VAL A 283 9.63 8.31 -2.87
C VAL A 283 9.18 8.52 -4.32
N GLY A 284 8.69 7.46 -4.98
CA GLY A 284 8.19 7.54 -6.35
C GLY A 284 6.97 8.47 -6.49
N ILE A 285 6.03 8.42 -5.54
CA ILE A 285 4.89 9.34 -5.48
C ILE A 285 5.40 10.79 -5.37
N GLN A 286 6.33 11.05 -4.45
CA GLN A 286 6.84 12.40 -4.21
C GLN A 286 7.63 12.96 -5.38
N GLU A 287 8.51 12.15 -6.00
CA GLU A 287 9.29 12.59 -7.16
C GLU A 287 8.38 12.97 -8.33
N LEU A 288 7.37 12.15 -8.64
CA LEU A 288 6.44 12.41 -9.74
C LEU A 288 5.49 13.57 -9.47
N ARG A 289 5.26 13.88 -8.20
CA ARG A 289 4.33 14.92 -7.76
C ARG A 289 5.01 16.16 -7.18
N LYS A 290 6.32 16.31 -7.30
CA LYS A 290 7.10 17.41 -6.67
C LYS A 290 6.59 18.82 -6.97
N GLU A 291 6.07 19.07 -8.17
CA GLU A 291 5.52 20.37 -8.58
C GLU A 291 4.13 20.64 -7.99
N ASN A 292 3.40 19.60 -7.60
CA ASN A 292 2.10 19.68 -6.93
C ASN A 292 1.94 18.53 -5.92
N PRO A 293 2.64 18.61 -4.77
CA PRO A 293 2.69 17.52 -3.80
C PRO A 293 1.29 17.26 -3.22
N PRO A 294 0.83 15.99 -3.18
CA PRO A 294 -0.37 15.64 -2.45
C PRO A 294 -0.10 15.65 -0.95
N TYR A 295 -1.16 15.75 -0.16
CA TYR A 295 -1.14 15.30 1.22
C TYR A 295 -1.08 13.76 1.22
N LEU A 296 0.05 13.20 1.65
CA LEU A 296 0.37 11.78 1.55
C LEU A 296 0.22 11.09 2.91
N SER A 297 -0.70 10.14 3.01
CA SER A 297 -0.98 9.37 4.23
C SER A 297 -0.66 7.90 4.06
N VAL A 298 -0.05 7.31 5.09
CA VAL A 298 0.15 5.85 5.19
C VAL A 298 -0.80 5.31 6.26
N LEU A 299 -1.65 4.36 5.88
CA LEU A 299 -2.62 3.73 6.77
C LEU A 299 -2.25 2.25 6.88
N ALA A 300 -1.60 1.88 7.97
CA ALA A 300 -0.90 0.61 8.10
C ALA A 300 -1.44 -0.25 9.24
N HIS A 301 -1.71 -1.51 8.94
CA HIS A 301 -2.37 -2.45 9.85
C HIS A 301 -1.47 -3.60 10.24
N SER A 302 -1.52 -3.99 11.51
CA SER A 302 -0.86 -5.19 12.03
C SER A 302 0.62 -5.21 11.66
N TYR A 303 1.14 -6.31 11.12
CA TYR A 303 2.53 -6.42 10.67
C TYR A 303 2.94 -5.36 9.64
N GLY A 304 2.01 -4.90 8.79
CA GLY A 304 2.25 -3.78 7.86
C GLY A 304 2.55 -2.47 8.56
N SER A 305 2.06 -2.29 9.78
CA SER A 305 2.39 -1.13 10.62
C SER A 305 3.86 -1.14 11.05
N THR A 306 4.44 -2.31 11.34
CA THR A 306 5.89 -2.45 11.62
C THR A 306 6.71 -2.11 10.38
N ALA A 307 6.33 -2.61 9.20
CA ALA A 307 6.98 -2.24 7.94
C ALA A 307 6.92 -0.71 7.67
N ALA A 308 5.77 -0.08 7.94
CA ALA A 308 5.62 1.38 7.81
C ALA A 308 6.48 2.16 8.81
N LEU A 309 6.55 1.71 10.06
CA LEU A 309 7.40 2.31 11.09
C LEU A 309 8.88 2.23 10.71
N LEU A 310 9.35 1.07 10.27
CA LEU A 310 10.72 0.88 9.79
C LEU A 310 11.04 1.79 8.60
N ALA A 311 10.15 1.88 7.61
CA ALA A 311 10.36 2.75 6.45
C ALA A 311 10.50 4.22 6.85
N LEU A 312 9.65 4.69 7.77
CA LEU A 312 9.62 6.10 8.18
C LEU A 312 10.72 6.45 9.20
N GLN A 313 11.25 5.48 9.93
CA GLN A 313 12.38 5.67 10.85
C GLN A 313 13.70 5.91 10.10
N ARG A 314 13.80 5.52 8.83
CA ARG A 314 15.01 5.71 8.01
C ARG A 314 15.20 7.14 7.49
N HIS A 315 14.19 8.00 7.60
CA HIS A 315 14.22 9.41 7.17
C HIS A 315 14.58 9.64 5.68
N THR A 316 14.42 8.63 4.83
CA THR A 316 14.60 8.68 3.37
C THR A 316 13.40 9.29 2.65
N VAL A 317 12.23 9.24 3.29
CA VAL A 317 10.96 9.78 2.78
C VAL A 317 10.16 10.37 3.93
N THR A 318 9.38 11.44 3.70
CA THR A 318 8.53 12.05 4.74
C THR A 318 7.07 12.05 4.33
N VAL A 319 6.16 11.49 5.13
CA VAL A 319 4.71 11.52 4.86
C VAL A 319 4.01 12.60 5.68
N ASP A 320 2.81 12.99 5.28
CA ASP A 320 2.00 13.99 6.00
C ASP A 320 1.24 13.39 7.19
N ALA A 321 0.87 12.11 7.10
CA ALA A 321 0.23 11.40 8.19
C ALA A 321 0.57 9.91 8.18
N LEU A 322 0.56 9.32 9.38
CA LEU A 322 0.67 7.88 9.59
C LEU A 322 -0.46 7.44 10.52
N ALA A 323 -1.25 6.46 10.13
CA ALA A 323 -2.23 5.81 11.00
C ALA A 323 -1.84 4.34 11.21
N LEU A 324 -1.74 3.93 12.47
CA LEU A 324 -1.34 2.58 12.89
C LEU A 324 -2.54 1.88 13.53
N MET A 325 -2.91 0.71 13.01
CA MET A 325 -4.05 -0.07 13.52
C MET A 325 -3.59 -1.44 13.97
N GLY A 326 -3.92 -1.84 15.20
CA GLY A 326 -3.55 -3.16 15.72
C GLY A 326 -2.04 -3.42 15.68
N SER A 327 -1.23 -2.39 15.91
CA SER A 327 0.23 -2.47 15.70
C SER A 327 0.93 -3.32 16.76
N PRO A 328 1.82 -4.26 16.36
CA PRO A 328 2.72 -4.95 17.28
C PRO A 328 3.97 -4.12 17.66
N GLY A 329 4.09 -2.88 17.16
CA GLY A 329 5.20 -1.98 17.47
C GLY A 329 6.39 -2.09 16.52
N SER A 330 7.46 -1.39 16.90
CA SER A 330 8.78 -1.37 16.25
C SER A 330 9.83 -0.81 17.20
N ASP A 331 11.09 -0.77 16.78
CA ASP A 331 12.18 -0.14 17.51
C ASP A 331 12.07 1.39 17.64
N ALA A 332 11.27 2.06 16.81
CA ALA A 332 11.06 3.50 16.89
C ALA A 332 10.30 3.88 18.18
N GLN A 333 10.98 4.47 19.16
CA GLN A 333 10.46 4.68 20.52
C GLN A 333 9.43 5.81 20.66
N SER A 334 9.33 6.68 19.65
CA SER A 334 8.45 7.85 19.69
C SER A 334 8.20 8.41 18.30
N VAL A 335 7.14 9.21 18.16
CA VAL A 335 6.80 9.89 16.90
C VAL A 335 7.91 10.82 16.39
N GLN A 336 8.81 11.29 17.26
CA GLN A 336 9.94 12.15 16.87
C GLN A 336 11.04 11.39 16.10
N GLN A 337 11.07 10.06 16.20
CA GLN A 337 11.99 9.21 15.43
C GLN A 337 11.42 8.80 14.07
N LEU A 338 10.23 9.28 13.72
CA LEU A 338 9.58 8.97 12.46
C LEU A 338 9.59 10.20 11.56
N SER A 339 9.81 9.98 10.27
CA SER A 339 9.72 11.01 9.24
C SER A 339 8.25 11.28 8.86
N VAL A 340 7.48 11.81 9.82
CA VAL A 340 6.09 12.21 9.65
C VAL A 340 5.95 13.69 9.97
N ARG A 341 5.44 14.47 9.01
CA ARG A 341 5.34 15.93 9.14
C ARG A 341 4.55 16.31 10.39
N GLY A 342 5.16 17.13 11.24
CA GLY A 342 4.54 17.60 12.48
C GLY A 342 4.23 16.51 13.51
N GLY A 343 4.80 15.30 13.38
CA GLY A 343 4.47 14.18 14.26
C GLY A 343 3.01 13.73 14.14
N ASN A 344 2.40 13.91 12.97
CA ASN A 344 0.99 13.62 12.70
C ASN A 344 0.71 12.10 12.59
N VAL A 345 0.94 11.41 13.71
CA VAL A 345 0.82 9.96 13.85
C VAL A 345 -0.40 9.64 14.69
N PHE A 346 -1.22 8.73 14.20
CA PHE A 346 -2.43 8.24 14.85
C PHE A 346 -2.33 6.76 15.17
N VAL A 347 -2.96 6.33 16.26
CA VAL A 347 -2.98 4.93 16.69
C VAL A 347 -4.38 4.51 17.13
N GLY A 348 -4.87 3.40 16.57
CA GLY A 348 -6.13 2.77 16.93
C GLY A 348 -5.90 1.35 17.42
N GLN A 349 -6.50 1.03 18.58
CA GLN A 349 -6.35 -0.25 19.26
C GLN A 349 -7.75 -0.71 19.68
N ALA A 350 -8.20 -1.85 19.16
CA ALA A 350 -9.48 -2.45 19.53
C ALA A 350 -9.32 -3.27 20.82
N ASP A 351 -10.35 -3.24 21.68
CA ASP A 351 -10.28 -3.82 23.03
C ASP A 351 -10.01 -5.33 23.06
N LEU A 352 -10.45 -6.07 22.03
CA LEU A 352 -10.24 -7.53 21.94
C LEU A 352 -9.14 -7.90 20.94
N ASP A 353 -8.32 -6.95 20.52
CA ASP A 353 -7.19 -7.22 19.64
C ASP A 353 -6.00 -7.78 20.45
N PRO A 354 -5.62 -9.06 20.27
CA PRO A 354 -4.56 -9.68 21.06
C PRO A 354 -3.15 -9.19 20.70
N VAL A 355 -3.02 -8.44 19.60
CA VAL A 355 -1.73 -7.91 19.12
C VAL A 355 -1.42 -6.59 19.80
N VAL A 356 -2.43 -5.80 20.16
CA VAL A 356 -2.22 -4.51 20.83
C VAL A 356 -1.58 -4.72 22.20
N HIS A 357 -0.71 -3.79 22.61
CA HIS A 357 0.06 -3.85 23.86
C HIS A 357 1.09 -4.98 24.00
N SER A 358 1.20 -5.87 23.00
CA SER A 358 2.23 -6.92 23.02
C SER A 358 3.65 -6.35 22.98
N ALA A 359 3.82 -5.17 22.37
CA ALA A 359 5.13 -4.57 22.14
C ALA A 359 6.10 -5.59 21.48
N PHE A 360 5.54 -6.50 20.68
CA PHE A 360 6.23 -7.72 20.25
C PHE A 360 7.51 -7.42 19.46
N PHE A 361 7.48 -6.35 18.66
CA PHE A 361 8.62 -5.86 17.89
C PHE A 361 9.27 -4.61 18.47
N GLY A 362 9.00 -4.27 19.74
CA GLY A 362 9.50 -3.08 20.39
C GLY A 362 8.38 -2.18 20.90
N SER A 363 8.61 -0.88 20.94
CA SER A 363 7.71 0.06 21.60
C SER A 363 6.25 0.03 21.09
N ASP A 364 5.29 0.16 22.03
CA ASP A 364 3.86 0.24 21.75
C ASP A 364 3.48 1.66 21.28
N PRO A 365 3.00 1.84 20.03
CA PRO A 365 2.54 3.13 19.53
C PRO A 365 1.35 3.70 20.31
N GLY A 366 0.58 2.86 21.02
CA GLY A 366 -0.53 3.26 21.89
C GLY A 366 -0.10 3.85 23.23
N SER A 367 1.16 3.68 23.63
CA SER A 367 1.68 4.21 24.89
C SER A 367 1.73 5.74 24.89
N ALA A 368 1.45 6.37 26.03
CA ALA A 368 1.46 7.83 26.13
C ALA A 368 2.85 8.43 25.86
N SER A 369 3.92 7.72 26.23
CA SER A 369 5.31 8.11 25.97
C SER A 369 5.68 8.11 24.49
N TYR A 370 4.95 7.36 23.65
CA TYR A 370 5.20 7.33 22.21
C TYR A 370 4.85 8.65 21.53
N GLY A 371 3.80 9.32 22.01
CA GLY A 371 3.35 10.61 21.48
C GLY A 371 2.40 10.53 20.28
N ALA A 372 1.89 9.35 19.90
CA ALA A 372 0.86 9.23 18.86
C ALA A 372 -0.52 9.69 19.37
N GLN A 373 -1.31 10.25 18.47
CA GLN A 373 -2.68 10.66 18.73
C GLN A 373 -3.60 9.43 18.74
N ARG A 374 -4.28 9.16 19.86
CA ARG A 374 -5.22 8.04 19.93
C ARG A 374 -6.46 8.35 19.09
N MET A 375 -6.83 7.39 18.25
CA MET A 375 -8.15 7.33 17.61
C MET A 375 -8.97 6.23 18.29
N ASP A 376 -10.21 6.57 18.62
CA ASP A 376 -11.15 5.59 19.15
C ASP A 376 -11.66 4.72 18.00
N VAL A 377 -12.00 3.48 18.35
CA VAL A 377 -12.46 2.43 17.43
C VAL A 377 -13.65 1.66 18.01
N GLY A 378 -14.15 2.01 19.20
CA GLY A 378 -15.21 1.30 19.91
C GLY A 378 -16.63 1.51 19.34
N GLY A 379 -16.79 2.45 18.40
CA GLY A 379 -18.08 2.83 17.83
C GLY A 379 -18.56 4.18 18.40
N ALA A 380 -19.21 4.97 17.56
CA ALA A 380 -19.61 6.32 17.90
C ALA A 380 -20.83 6.78 17.09
N VAL A 381 -21.46 7.88 17.50
CA VAL A 381 -22.34 8.64 16.61
C VAL A 381 -21.49 9.68 15.91
N ASP A 382 -21.36 9.61 14.59
CA ASP A 382 -20.53 10.53 13.82
C ASP A 382 -21.00 11.99 14.05
N PRO A 383 -20.13 12.89 14.54
CA PRO A 383 -20.54 14.24 14.92
C PRO A 383 -20.88 15.14 13.72
N ILE A 384 -20.52 14.74 12.50
CA ILE A 384 -20.71 15.51 11.26
C ILE A 384 -21.97 15.05 10.52
N THR A 385 -22.24 13.75 10.52
CA THR A 385 -23.31 13.11 9.74
C THR A 385 -24.48 12.65 10.60
N GLY A 386 -24.28 12.50 11.92
CA GLY A 386 -25.27 11.96 12.85
C GLY A 386 -25.52 10.45 12.71
N LYS A 387 -24.75 9.75 11.87
CA LYS A 387 -24.89 8.30 11.68
C LYS A 387 -24.27 7.53 12.84
N SER A 388 -24.88 6.42 13.22
CA SER A 388 -24.24 5.44 14.09
C SER A 388 -23.14 4.72 13.32
N LEU A 389 -21.95 4.66 13.92
CA LEU A 389 -20.78 3.94 13.44
C LEU A 389 -20.56 2.72 14.33
N SER A 390 -20.31 1.57 13.71
CA SER A 390 -19.99 0.35 14.46
C SER A 390 -18.58 0.43 15.03
N GLY A 391 -18.34 -0.28 16.14
CA GLY A 391 -16.99 -0.50 16.65
C GLY A 391 -16.24 -1.53 15.82
N SER A 392 -14.91 -1.41 15.79
CA SER A 392 -13.98 -2.48 15.45
C SER A 392 -13.64 -3.21 16.75
N SER A 393 -14.11 -4.45 16.87
CA SER A 393 -13.92 -5.25 18.10
C SER A 393 -12.68 -6.13 18.02
N GLY A 394 -12.37 -6.67 16.84
CA GLY A 394 -11.26 -7.59 16.62
C GLY A 394 -10.18 -7.07 15.66
N HIS A 395 -9.05 -7.77 15.65
CA HIS A 395 -7.84 -7.38 14.92
C HIS A 395 -8.05 -7.11 13.41
N ASN A 396 -9.03 -7.75 12.77
CA ASN A 396 -9.25 -7.63 11.32
C ASN A 396 -10.36 -6.64 10.94
N GLU A 397 -10.96 -5.94 11.91
CA GLU A 397 -12.17 -5.13 11.69
C GLU A 397 -11.90 -3.63 11.46
N TYR A 398 -10.64 -3.18 11.51
CA TYR A 398 -10.25 -1.76 11.43
C TYR A 398 -10.63 -1.07 10.11
N PHE A 399 -10.71 -1.82 9.01
CA PHE A 399 -11.05 -1.30 7.68
C PHE A 399 -12.49 -1.61 7.24
N THR A 400 -13.32 -2.13 8.14
CA THR A 400 -14.72 -2.44 7.83
C THR A 400 -15.49 -1.14 7.54
N ALA A 401 -16.17 -1.08 6.39
CA ALA A 401 -16.96 0.10 6.02
C ALA A 401 -18.06 0.39 7.06
N GLY A 402 -18.25 1.67 7.39
CA GLY A 402 -19.24 2.10 8.37
C GLY A 402 -18.81 1.94 9.84
N THR A 403 -17.57 1.55 10.11
CA THR A 403 -17.01 1.61 11.46
C THR A 403 -16.45 3.00 11.78
N GLU A 404 -16.29 3.25 13.08
CA GLU A 404 -15.61 4.44 13.57
C GLU A 404 -14.16 4.53 13.07
N CYS A 405 -13.45 3.40 13.07
CA CYS A 405 -12.07 3.36 12.59
C CYS A 405 -11.97 3.77 11.12
N MET A 406 -12.80 3.21 10.24
CA MET A 406 -12.79 3.57 8.81
C MET A 406 -13.09 5.07 8.60
N ARG A 407 -14.03 5.60 9.37
CA ARG A 407 -14.35 7.03 9.36
C ARG A 407 -13.17 7.90 9.83
N ASN A 408 -12.46 7.49 10.88
CA ASN A 408 -11.28 8.21 11.38
C ASN A 408 -10.13 8.17 10.37
N LEU A 409 -9.90 7.03 9.71
CA LEU A 409 -8.94 6.90 8.61
C LEU A 409 -9.29 7.81 7.43
N ALA A 410 -10.59 7.93 7.10
CA ALA A 410 -11.04 8.86 6.08
C ALA A 410 -10.66 10.30 6.44
N MET A 411 -10.92 10.75 7.68
CA MET A 411 -10.52 12.09 8.16
C MET A 411 -9.01 12.31 8.09
N ILE A 412 -8.21 11.34 8.55
CA ILE A 412 -6.74 11.45 8.55
C ILE A 412 -6.24 11.64 7.13
N GLY A 413 -6.71 10.81 6.19
CA GLY A 413 -6.23 10.85 4.81
C GLY A 413 -6.64 12.09 4.01
N ILE A 414 -7.59 12.90 4.49
CA ILE A 414 -8.00 14.18 3.88
C ILE A 414 -7.54 15.42 4.66
N ASP A 415 -6.50 15.28 5.48
CA ASP A 415 -5.94 16.37 6.30
C ASP A 415 -6.99 16.99 7.26
N GLN A 416 -7.83 16.14 7.84
CA GLN A 416 -8.82 16.52 8.85
C GLN A 416 -8.58 15.78 10.16
N GLY A 417 -7.31 15.52 10.52
CA GLY A 417 -6.91 14.86 11.77
C GLY A 417 -7.57 15.47 13.01
N ARG A 418 -7.80 16.79 13.00
CA ARG A 418 -8.53 17.52 14.06
C ARG A 418 -9.97 17.02 14.32
N LEU A 419 -10.58 16.35 13.34
CA LEU A 419 -11.94 15.80 13.38
C LEU A 419 -11.96 14.31 13.71
N VAL A 420 -10.80 13.66 13.88
CA VAL A 420 -10.70 12.27 14.34
C VAL A 420 -11.35 12.14 15.70
N ILE A 421 -12.18 11.11 15.85
CA ILE A 421 -12.81 10.78 17.11
C ILE A 421 -11.77 10.10 18.00
N SER A 422 -11.62 10.59 19.22
CA SER A 422 -10.57 10.17 20.18
C SER A 422 -11.15 9.65 21.50
N GLY A 423 -12.48 9.48 21.55
CA GLY A 423 -13.22 9.01 22.72
C GLY A 423 -14.60 9.65 22.84
N THR A 424 -15.33 9.22 23.87
CA THR A 424 -16.54 9.87 24.36
C THR A 424 -16.21 10.74 25.59
N GLY A 425 -16.73 11.95 25.62
CA GLY A 425 -16.53 12.91 26.70
C GLY A 425 -17.39 12.57 27.92
N SER A 426 -17.10 13.20 29.06
CA SER A 426 -17.80 12.96 30.34
C SER A 426 -19.31 13.23 30.31
N SER A 427 -19.81 13.97 29.31
CA SER A 427 -21.23 14.22 29.08
C SER A 427 -21.88 13.28 28.05
N GLY A 428 -21.16 12.24 27.60
CA GLY A 428 -21.62 11.30 26.56
C GLY A 428 -21.52 11.83 25.12
N GLY A 429 -20.99 13.04 24.90
CA GLY A 429 -20.76 13.60 23.57
C GLY A 429 -19.42 13.15 22.98
N VAL A 430 -19.33 13.00 21.67
CA VAL A 430 -18.10 12.56 20.98
C VAL A 430 -17.01 13.64 21.07
N VAL A 431 -15.78 13.24 21.44
CA VAL A 431 -14.62 14.14 21.55
C VAL A 431 -13.72 13.95 20.33
N THR A 432 -13.48 15.04 19.60
CA THR A 432 -12.52 15.05 18.49
C THR A 432 -11.14 15.50 18.97
N ALA A 433 -10.09 15.18 18.20
CA ALA A 433 -8.71 15.54 18.54
C ALA A 433 -8.48 17.05 18.77
N SER A 434 -9.31 17.93 18.19
CA SER A 434 -9.25 19.39 18.41
C SER A 434 -9.86 19.89 19.73
N ALA A 435 -10.52 19.03 20.50
CA ALA A 435 -11.19 19.39 21.76
C ALA A 435 -10.34 19.06 23.01
N ARG A 436 -9.04 18.77 22.86
CA ARG A 436 -8.09 18.52 23.96
C ARG A 436 -7.20 19.71 24.24
#